data_AF-A0A2E6IBM3-F1
#
_entry.id   AF-A0A2E6IBM3-F1
#
_cell.length_a   1.000
_cell.length_b   1.000
_cell.length_c   1.000
_cell.angle_alpha   90.00
_cell.angle_beta   90.00
_cell.angle_gamma   90.00
#
_symmetry.space_group_name_H-M   'P 1'
#
loop_
_entity.id
_entity.type
_entity.pdbx_description
1 polymer ?
#
loop_
_entity_poly.entity_id
_entity_poly.type
_entity_poly.pdbx_seq_one_letter_code
_entity_poly.pdbx_strand_id
1 'polypeptide(L)'
;MQGHRHHRQLGLVDQSGLESLNLHLSGDGGMIVTTLAQIEQMGACQVSAGGHVSVDLEPSSDIALHSWQLPVQGLSKWHEVVNILNVQHGLTRTATPNSIHLHFRSRKVWNETSSDLQVTVWNGRGVLSDFPLLFEEDPEINNTLIDASIEIAACAVALQQVLLQQGIIRSISANDRWLTLSVRIDDVPPEAAVDMFSSEYGPGTATALPDSSGSLLRFRVPLEYTPPEMLRILEHPCTESGTLIPNGWMSISPIPVEISDGIVSDHPAKLPAQLESLNAVVLGAGGLGSWAAPLLAKGVELANFDLTLIDGDDAVDEHNLNRQVLYKVSDIGFPKATQSAKRLASLFGDCSSIHGIHSRLESNHIFEPEDIHELDTVSLDSLFDDFSDTTSEQIKIALKKMDVGLACLDNMNSRTLFNRACIDRDAIFINGGGEAFEGLVEILDSNVCMTCRYGEESARSREVISCQEVGTRPVASIVTTTAWTGAMQAALALLASAERRELLSADWFKGLDFNMGRIQPRVIGRLPWIQGKCKSHA
;
A
#
# COMPACT_ATOMS: atom_id res chain seq x y z
N MET A 1 -16.45 3.69 21.67
CA MET A 1 -16.43 4.01 20.22
C MET A 1 -15.23 3.30 19.62
N GLN A 2 -15.37 2.04 19.21
CA GLN A 2 -14.28 1.22 18.63
C GLN A 2 -14.70 0.60 17.28
N GLY A 3 -15.91 0.89 16.81
CA GLY A 3 -16.55 0.15 15.72
C GLY A 3 -16.11 0.55 14.31
N HIS A 4 -15.18 1.51 14.15
CA HIS A 4 -14.85 2.04 12.83
C HIS A 4 -13.41 1.80 12.36
N ARG A 5 -12.45 1.49 13.24
CA ARG A 5 -11.06 1.15 12.87
C ARG A 5 -11.00 0.08 11.76
N HIS A 6 -11.58 -1.11 12.00
CA HIS A 6 -11.52 -2.24 11.06
C HIS A 6 -12.72 -2.33 10.09
N HIS A 7 -13.64 -1.37 10.09
CA HIS A 7 -14.88 -1.47 9.29
C HIS A 7 -14.59 -1.68 7.78
N ARG A 8 -13.54 -1.04 7.25
CA ARG A 8 -13.22 -1.11 5.82
C ARG A 8 -12.69 -2.46 5.31
N GLN A 9 -12.28 -3.38 6.19
CA GLN A 9 -11.85 -4.74 5.80
C GLN A 9 -12.94 -5.81 6.01
N LEU A 10 -14.10 -5.48 6.61
CA LEU A 10 -15.14 -6.47 6.91
C LEU A 10 -15.73 -7.17 5.67
N GLY A 11 -15.65 -6.54 4.50
CA GLY A 11 -16.04 -7.14 3.21
C GLY A 11 -14.96 -8.01 2.56
N LEU A 12 -13.71 -7.94 3.04
CA LEU A 12 -12.55 -8.66 2.50
C LEU A 12 -12.20 -9.93 3.28
N VAL A 13 -12.39 -9.91 4.60
CA VAL A 13 -11.98 -10.99 5.51
C VAL A 13 -13.10 -11.37 6.46
N ASP A 14 -13.11 -12.62 6.89
CA ASP A 14 -13.90 -13.02 8.05
C ASP A 14 -13.25 -12.50 9.32
N GLN A 15 -13.78 -11.38 9.81
CA GLN A 15 -13.28 -10.73 11.02
C GLN A 15 -13.30 -11.66 12.24
N SER A 16 -14.25 -12.60 12.33
CA SER A 16 -14.31 -13.56 13.44
C SER A 16 -13.14 -14.56 13.39
N GLY A 17 -12.88 -15.16 12.23
CA GLY A 17 -11.70 -16.01 12.00
C GLY A 17 -10.37 -15.26 12.17
N LEU A 18 -10.32 -14.00 11.75
CA LEU A 18 -9.16 -13.11 11.93
C LEU A 18 -8.86 -12.82 13.42
N GLU A 19 -9.90 -12.49 14.20
CA GLU A 19 -9.78 -12.19 15.63
C GLU A 19 -9.48 -13.45 16.46
N SER A 20 -10.01 -14.61 16.07
CA SER A 20 -9.76 -15.90 16.75
C SER A 20 -8.52 -16.65 16.29
N LEU A 21 -7.79 -16.11 15.31
CA LEU A 21 -6.56 -16.69 14.75
C LEU A 21 -5.50 -16.95 15.84
N ASN A 22 -4.87 -18.13 15.79
CA ASN A 22 -3.76 -18.49 16.67
C ASN A 22 -2.46 -18.58 15.89
N LEU A 23 -1.43 -17.85 16.33
CA LEU A 23 -0.11 -17.80 15.69
C LEU A 23 1.01 -18.18 16.66
N HIS A 24 2.03 -18.82 16.11
CA HIS A 24 3.28 -19.10 16.77
C HIS A 24 4.42 -18.48 15.97
N LEU A 25 5.15 -17.54 16.59
CA LEU A 25 6.19 -16.74 15.93
C LEU A 25 7.56 -17.08 16.55
N SER A 26 8.56 -17.32 15.71
CA SER A 26 9.90 -17.72 16.15
C SER A 26 10.98 -17.17 15.22
N GLY A 27 12.22 -17.09 15.70
CA GLY A 27 13.35 -16.59 14.92
C GLY A 27 13.63 -15.10 15.16
N ASP A 28 13.79 -14.31 14.09
CA ASP A 28 14.20 -12.91 14.17
C ASP A 28 13.19 -12.00 14.90
N GLY A 29 13.65 -11.36 15.98
CA GLY A 29 12.83 -10.48 16.81
C GLY A 29 12.33 -9.21 16.11
N GLY A 30 13.04 -8.70 15.11
CA GLY A 30 12.59 -7.55 14.30
C GLY A 30 11.42 -7.93 13.39
N MET A 31 11.52 -9.07 12.70
CA MET A 31 10.43 -9.60 11.87
C MET A 31 9.21 -10.04 12.70
N ILE A 32 9.43 -10.57 13.91
CA ILE A 32 8.35 -10.84 14.88
C ILE A 32 7.62 -9.54 15.24
N VAL A 33 8.34 -8.47 15.60
CA VAL A 33 7.75 -7.15 15.91
C VAL A 33 6.98 -6.58 14.72
N THR A 34 7.54 -6.66 13.51
CA THR A 34 6.88 -6.25 12.27
C THR A 34 5.57 -7.02 12.02
N THR A 35 5.59 -8.33 12.25
CA THR A 35 4.41 -9.20 12.10
C THR A 35 3.34 -8.81 13.11
N LEU A 36 3.72 -8.57 14.37
CA LEU A 36 2.83 -8.09 15.43
C LEU A 36 2.22 -6.72 15.11
N ALA A 37 2.97 -5.79 14.53
CA ALA A 37 2.46 -4.49 14.10
C ALA A 37 1.37 -4.62 13.01
N GLN A 38 1.54 -5.54 12.06
CA GLN A 38 0.54 -5.82 11.02
C GLN A 38 -0.69 -6.55 11.60
N ILE A 39 -0.49 -7.49 12.54
CA ILE A 39 -1.56 -8.14 13.31
C ILE A 39 -2.41 -7.11 14.06
N GLU A 40 -1.78 -6.14 14.74
CA GLU A 40 -2.48 -5.07 15.48
C GLU A 40 -3.30 -4.17 14.54
N GLN A 41 -2.77 -3.87 13.36
CA GLN A 41 -3.48 -3.07 12.35
C GLN A 41 -4.65 -3.81 11.69
N MET A 42 -4.55 -5.13 11.50
CA MET A 42 -5.69 -5.97 11.09
C MET A 42 -6.71 -6.19 12.21
N GLY A 43 -6.36 -5.94 13.47
CA GLY A 43 -7.15 -6.42 14.61
C GLY A 43 -7.21 -7.94 14.68
N ALA A 44 -6.16 -8.64 14.24
CA ALA A 44 -6.07 -10.09 14.32
C ALA A 44 -5.65 -10.57 15.73
N CYS A 45 -5.82 -11.86 16.01
CA CYS A 45 -5.36 -12.52 17.24
C CYS A 45 -5.73 -11.75 18.51
N GLN A 46 -7.03 -11.57 18.73
CA GLN A 46 -7.61 -10.83 19.86
C GLN A 46 -8.00 -11.79 20.99
N VAL A 47 -7.48 -11.57 22.19
CA VAL A 47 -7.77 -12.41 23.37
C VAL A 47 -9.27 -12.47 23.67
N SER A 48 -9.99 -11.37 23.45
CA SER A 48 -11.45 -11.28 23.63
C SER A 48 -12.25 -12.20 22.70
N ALA A 49 -11.65 -12.64 21.58
CA ALA A 49 -12.23 -13.58 20.62
C ALA A 49 -11.60 -14.99 20.71
N GLY A 50 -10.71 -15.23 21.68
CA GLY A 50 -9.99 -16.49 21.84
C GLY A 50 -8.79 -16.68 20.91
N GLY A 51 -8.37 -15.64 20.19
CA GLY A 51 -7.13 -15.64 19.41
C GLY A 51 -5.91 -15.37 20.30
N HIS A 52 -4.79 -16.01 19.99
CA HIS A 52 -3.55 -15.95 20.76
C HIS A 52 -2.35 -15.79 19.83
N VAL A 53 -1.34 -15.04 20.30
CA VAL A 53 0.00 -15.09 19.69
C VAL A 53 0.98 -15.68 20.71
N SER A 54 1.77 -16.64 20.28
CA SER A 54 2.84 -17.23 21.09
C SER A 54 4.20 -16.92 20.45
N VAL A 55 5.23 -16.66 21.27
CA VAL A 55 6.55 -16.26 20.76
C VAL A 55 7.71 -16.98 21.46
N ASP A 56 8.58 -17.60 20.66
CA ASP A 56 9.81 -18.26 21.11
C ASP A 56 10.99 -17.28 21.28
N LEU A 57 10.83 -16.32 22.20
CA LEU A 57 11.87 -15.37 22.59
C LEU A 57 12.00 -15.29 24.10
N GLU A 58 13.24 -15.37 24.61
CA GLU A 58 13.50 -15.16 26.04
C GLU A 58 13.21 -13.70 26.45
N PRO A 59 12.50 -13.44 27.57
CA PRO A 59 12.15 -12.08 28.01
C PRO A 59 13.33 -11.12 28.22
N SER A 60 14.51 -11.66 28.50
CA SER A 60 15.76 -10.92 28.70
C SER A 60 16.52 -10.60 27.41
N SER A 61 16.12 -11.17 26.27
CA SER A 61 16.77 -10.91 24.98
C SER A 61 16.68 -9.43 24.61
N ASP A 62 17.80 -8.88 24.17
CA ASP A 62 17.82 -7.61 23.45
C ASP A 62 17.01 -7.77 22.16
N ILE A 63 16.03 -6.88 21.95
CA ILE A 63 15.47 -6.78 20.60
C ILE A 63 16.46 -5.96 19.80
N ALA A 64 17.17 -6.62 18.89
CA ALA A 64 17.79 -5.89 17.80
C ALA A 64 16.68 -5.41 16.86
N LEU A 65 16.01 -4.30 17.23
CA LEU A 65 15.01 -3.62 16.40
C LEU A 65 15.71 -3.08 15.15
N HIS A 66 15.76 -3.93 14.13
CA HIS A 66 16.73 -3.80 13.06
C HIS A 66 16.41 -2.71 12.05
N SER A 67 15.12 -2.41 11.89
CA SER A 67 14.61 -1.64 10.75
C SER A 67 13.36 -0.82 11.10
N TRP A 68 12.50 -1.36 11.97
CA TRP A 68 11.14 -0.85 12.19
C TRP A 68 10.88 -0.52 13.67
N GLN A 69 10.23 0.62 13.93
CA GLN A 69 10.01 1.16 15.28
C GLN A 69 8.53 1.53 15.58
N LEU A 70 7.58 1.05 14.77
CA LEU A 70 6.15 1.37 14.92
C LEU A 70 5.36 0.08 15.13
N PRO A 71 4.65 -0.12 16.27
CA PRO A 71 4.31 0.85 17.32
C PRO A 71 5.37 1.01 18.43
N VAL A 72 6.37 0.14 18.50
CA VAL A 72 7.26 -0.08 19.68
C VAL A 72 8.44 0.90 19.84
N GLN A 73 8.25 2.17 19.47
CA GLN A 73 9.33 3.17 19.46
C GLN A 73 9.93 3.40 20.86
N GLY A 74 11.25 3.37 20.95
CA GLY A 74 12.00 3.64 22.18
C GLY A 74 12.15 2.44 23.12
N LEU A 75 11.60 1.27 22.74
CA LEU A 75 11.80 0.02 23.48
C LEU A 75 13.10 -0.66 23.04
N SER A 76 13.75 -1.36 23.97
CA SER A 76 15.02 -2.06 23.74
C SER A 76 15.02 -3.51 24.21
N LYS A 77 14.09 -3.88 25.09
CA LYS A 77 14.00 -5.23 25.68
C LYS A 77 12.74 -5.96 25.26
N TRP A 78 12.83 -7.26 25.04
CA TRP A 78 11.68 -8.09 24.64
C TRP A 78 10.52 -7.99 25.64
N HIS A 79 10.81 -7.97 26.94
CA HIS A 79 9.79 -7.77 27.98
C HIS A 79 8.98 -6.47 27.85
N GLU A 80 9.56 -5.37 27.32
CA GLU A 80 8.84 -4.11 27.15
C GLU A 80 7.82 -4.21 26.01
N VAL A 81 8.21 -4.83 24.89
CA VAL A 81 7.31 -5.13 23.75
C VAL A 81 6.20 -6.08 24.19
N VAL A 82 6.55 -7.14 24.93
CA VAL A 82 5.57 -8.04 25.53
C VAL A 82 4.62 -7.26 26.44
N ASN A 83 5.09 -6.38 27.32
CA ASN A 83 4.19 -5.65 28.22
C ASN A 83 3.18 -4.75 27.51
N ILE A 84 3.53 -4.14 26.37
CA ILE A 84 2.57 -3.36 25.58
C ILE A 84 1.59 -4.27 24.84
N LEU A 85 2.09 -5.29 24.14
CA LEU A 85 1.27 -6.11 23.23
C LEU A 85 0.50 -7.23 23.93
N ASN A 86 0.97 -7.72 25.09
CA ASN A 86 0.30 -8.78 25.87
C ASN A 86 -1.08 -8.33 26.39
N VAL A 87 -1.25 -7.04 26.69
CA VAL A 87 -2.55 -6.48 27.10
C VAL A 87 -3.59 -6.54 25.97
N GLN A 88 -3.18 -6.59 24.71
CA GLN A 88 -4.06 -6.63 23.54
C GLN A 88 -4.17 -8.04 22.91
N HIS A 89 -3.06 -8.78 22.84
CA HIS A 89 -2.93 -10.04 22.09
C HIS A 89 -2.64 -11.28 22.93
N GLY A 90 -2.49 -11.14 24.26
CA GLY A 90 -2.33 -12.27 25.17
C GLY A 90 -1.09 -13.12 24.87
N LEU A 91 0.06 -12.46 24.75
CA LEU A 91 1.32 -13.07 24.33
C LEU A 91 1.75 -14.18 25.29
N THR A 92 1.73 -15.42 24.81
CA THR A 92 2.21 -16.60 25.55
C THR A 92 3.61 -17.03 25.09
N ARG A 93 4.27 -17.86 25.90
CA ARG A 93 5.59 -18.46 25.58
C ARG A 93 5.51 -19.86 24.96
N THR A 94 4.31 -20.43 24.83
CA THR A 94 4.12 -21.81 24.37
C THR A 94 3.05 -21.83 23.30
N ALA A 95 3.36 -22.45 22.16
CA ALA A 95 2.42 -22.70 21.09
C ALA A 95 1.12 -23.34 21.63
N THR A 96 -0.01 -22.83 21.15
CA THR A 96 -1.33 -23.42 21.42
C THR A 96 -1.62 -24.50 20.38
N PRO A 97 -2.42 -25.53 20.69
CA PRO A 97 -2.94 -26.43 19.66
C PRO A 97 -3.57 -25.64 18.51
N ASN A 98 -3.28 -26.05 17.27
CA ASN A 98 -3.73 -25.39 16.03
C ASN A 98 -3.17 -23.97 15.77
N SER A 99 -2.09 -23.54 16.43
CA SER A 99 -1.38 -22.31 16.02
C SER A 99 -0.60 -22.54 14.73
N ILE A 100 -0.70 -21.63 13.75
CA ILE A 100 0.20 -21.65 12.59
C ILE A 100 1.56 -21.12 12.99
N HIS A 101 2.61 -21.85 12.67
CA HIS A 101 3.99 -21.54 13.00
C HIS A 101 4.67 -20.78 11.86
N LEU A 102 4.99 -19.51 12.12
CA LEU A 102 5.86 -18.68 11.28
C LEU A 102 7.27 -18.66 11.88
N HIS A 103 8.27 -19.06 11.10
CA HIS A 103 9.68 -18.97 11.46
C HIS A 103 10.40 -17.92 10.60
N PHE A 104 11.05 -16.95 11.25
CA PHE A 104 11.73 -15.84 10.59
C PHE A 104 13.24 -16.04 10.63
N ARG A 105 13.85 -16.40 9.50
CA ARG A 105 15.30 -16.42 9.30
C ARG A 105 15.75 -15.08 8.74
N SER A 106 16.75 -14.48 9.39
CA SER A 106 17.30 -13.18 9.03
C SER A 106 18.82 -13.21 9.11
N ARG A 107 19.44 -12.08 8.76
CA ARG A 107 20.85 -11.80 8.97
C ARG A 107 21.46 -12.16 10.34
N LYS A 108 20.66 -12.23 11.41
CA LYS A 108 21.14 -12.59 12.75
C LYS A 108 20.71 -13.97 13.23
N VAL A 109 19.70 -14.54 12.57
CA VAL A 109 19.02 -15.75 13.03
C VAL A 109 18.94 -16.69 11.85
N TRP A 110 19.97 -17.53 11.71
CA TRP A 110 20.17 -18.41 10.56
C TRP A 110 19.84 -19.88 10.84
N ASN A 111 19.37 -20.20 12.05
CA ASN A 111 19.05 -21.57 12.45
C ASN A 111 17.87 -22.14 11.67
N GLU A 112 17.83 -23.46 11.57
CA GLU A 112 16.68 -24.19 11.05
C GLU A 112 15.68 -24.47 12.18
N THR A 113 14.40 -24.57 11.84
CA THR A 113 13.29 -24.95 12.74
C THR A 113 12.17 -25.52 11.90
N SER A 114 11.48 -26.55 12.39
CA SER A 114 10.26 -27.07 11.75
C SER A 114 9.12 -26.09 12.02
N SER A 115 8.47 -25.58 10.97
CA SER A 115 7.34 -24.64 11.04
C SER A 115 6.44 -24.81 9.82
N ASP A 116 5.21 -24.28 9.86
CA ASP A 116 4.27 -24.35 8.73
C ASP A 116 4.69 -23.43 7.58
N LEU A 117 5.31 -22.30 7.91
CA LEU A 117 5.91 -21.35 6.95
C LEU A 117 7.26 -20.85 7.47
N GLN A 118 8.18 -20.61 6.55
CA GLN A 118 9.47 -19.98 6.78
C GLN A 118 9.62 -18.73 5.92
N VAL A 119 10.07 -17.66 6.55
CA VAL A 119 10.40 -16.39 5.91
C VAL A 119 11.91 -16.19 6.04
N THR A 120 12.63 -16.22 4.93
CA THR A 120 14.10 -16.06 4.93
C THR A 120 14.47 -14.76 4.22
N VAL A 121 15.20 -13.87 4.90
CA VAL A 121 15.63 -12.55 4.37
C VAL A 121 17.15 -12.36 4.56
N TRP A 122 17.85 -12.04 3.47
CA TRP A 122 19.29 -11.80 3.43
C TRP A 122 19.65 -10.90 2.25
N ASN A 123 20.66 -10.03 2.36
CA ASN A 123 21.27 -9.31 1.22
C ASN A 123 20.25 -8.69 0.22
N GLY A 124 19.21 -8.02 0.71
CA GLY A 124 18.14 -7.44 -0.12
C GLY A 124 17.21 -8.44 -0.83
N ARG A 125 17.27 -9.72 -0.47
CA ARG A 125 16.43 -10.82 -0.96
C ARG A 125 15.48 -11.33 0.12
N GLY A 126 14.33 -11.83 -0.30
CA GLY A 126 13.35 -12.43 0.61
C GLY A 126 12.63 -13.60 -0.06
N VAL A 127 12.44 -14.69 0.67
CA VAL A 127 11.70 -15.87 0.22
C VAL A 127 10.74 -16.34 1.31
N LEU A 128 9.53 -16.72 0.91
CA LEU A 128 8.61 -17.51 1.72
C LEU A 128 8.66 -18.96 1.25
N SER A 129 8.74 -19.93 2.15
CA SER A 129 8.65 -21.36 1.85
C SER A 129 7.85 -22.14 2.90
N ASP A 130 7.39 -23.34 2.55
CA ASP A 130 6.80 -24.32 3.49
C ASP A 130 7.82 -25.39 3.95
N PHE A 131 9.09 -25.23 3.57
CA PHE A 131 10.22 -26.06 4.00
C PHE A 131 11.46 -25.19 4.35
N PRO A 132 12.44 -25.71 5.13
CA PRO A 132 13.69 -25.01 5.39
C PRO A 132 14.54 -24.86 4.12
N LEU A 133 14.85 -23.62 3.74
CA LEU A 133 15.75 -23.35 2.62
C LEU A 133 17.18 -23.73 2.96
N LEU A 134 17.79 -24.53 2.08
CA LEU A 134 19.21 -24.85 2.08
C LEU A 134 19.95 -23.87 1.16
N PHE A 135 21.24 -23.66 1.36
CA PHE A 135 22.09 -22.82 0.53
C PHE A 135 23.26 -23.65 0.00
N GLU A 136 23.72 -23.39 -1.24
CA GLU A 136 24.90 -24.07 -1.81
C GLU A 136 26.16 -23.77 -0.98
N GLU A 137 26.34 -22.49 -0.64
CA GLU A 137 27.29 -21.97 0.33
C GLU A 137 26.53 -20.97 1.22
N ASP A 138 26.80 -20.95 2.53
CA ASP A 138 26.17 -19.97 3.43
C ASP A 138 26.53 -18.54 2.98
N PRO A 139 25.53 -17.67 2.72
CA PRO A 139 25.77 -16.36 2.12
C PRO A 139 26.55 -15.43 3.06
N GLU A 140 27.43 -14.58 2.53
CA GLU A 140 28.04 -13.52 3.32
C GLU A 140 26.99 -12.44 3.63
N ILE A 141 26.44 -12.53 4.83
CA ILE A 141 25.31 -11.70 5.26
C ILE A 141 25.78 -10.27 5.57
N ASN A 142 25.37 -9.33 4.73
CA ASN A 142 25.66 -7.91 4.85
C ASN A 142 24.38 -7.08 4.97
N ASN A 143 24.47 -5.91 5.60
CA ASN A 143 23.35 -4.96 5.61
C ASN A 143 23.21 -4.33 4.22
N THR A 144 21.98 -4.26 3.70
CA THR A 144 21.66 -3.54 2.46
C THR A 144 20.61 -2.46 2.68
N LEU A 145 20.68 -1.44 1.83
CA LEU A 145 19.75 -0.31 1.77
C LEU A 145 18.26 -0.70 1.66
N ILE A 146 17.92 -1.92 1.21
CA ILE A 146 16.53 -2.39 1.09
C ILE A 146 16.11 -3.45 2.11
N ASP A 147 16.99 -3.98 2.98
CA ASP A 147 16.66 -5.08 3.89
C ASP A 147 15.38 -4.81 4.69
N ALA A 148 15.27 -3.59 5.23
CA ALA A 148 14.11 -3.10 5.97
C ALA A 148 12.80 -3.25 5.17
N SER A 149 12.82 -2.91 3.88
CA SER A 149 11.66 -3.04 3.00
C SER A 149 11.33 -4.50 2.72
N ILE A 150 12.34 -5.35 2.55
CA ILE A 150 12.12 -6.79 2.35
C ILE A 150 11.54 -7.42 3.61
N GLU A 151 12.05 -7.08 4.80
CA GLU A 151 11.51 -7.53 6.09
C GLU A 151 10.01 -7.20 6.23
N ILE A 152 9.58 -5.94 5.96
CA ILE A 152 8.17 -5.54 5.98
C ILE A 152 7.32 -6.32 4.96
N ALA A 153 7.78 -6.37 3.71
CA ALA A 153 7.07 -7.03 2.63
C ALA A 153 6.94 -8.54 2.86
N ALA A 154 7.97 -9.17 3.42
CA ALA A 154 7.97 -10.60 3.69
C ALA A 154 7.03 -11.01 4.83
N CYS A 155 6.98 -10.21 5.91
CA CYS A 155 5.96 -10.37 6.94
C CYS A 155 4.53 -10.18 6.38
N ALA A 156 4.33 -9.21 5.47
CA ALA A 156 3.03 -8.97 4.84
C ALA A 156 2.59 -10.15 3.95
N VAL A 157 3.51 -10.72 3.18
CA VAL A 157 3.29 -11.90 2.33
C VAL A 157 2.98 -13.14 3.18
N ALA A 158 3.74 -13.38 4.25
CA ALA A 158 3.51 -14.50 5.17
C ALA A 158 2.14 -14.42 5.83
N LEU A 159 1.75 -13.24 6.35
CA LEU A 159 0.43 -13.01 6.91
C LEU A 159 -0.67 -13.19 5.85
N GLN A 160 -0.47 -12.74 4.61
CA GLN A 160 -1.45 -12.94 3.54
C GLN A 160 -1.65 -14.42 3.19
N GLN A 161 -0.59 -15.24 3.22
CA GLN A 161 -0.70 -16.70 3.05
C GLN A 161 -1.40 -17.37 4.24
N VAL A 162 -1.14 -16.93 5.47
CA VAL A 162 -1.88 -17.36 6.67
C VAL A 162 -3.39 -17.12 6.53
N LEU A 163 -3.81 -15.93 6.07
CA LEU A 163 -5.24 -15.61 5.87
C LEU A 163 -5.89 -16.50 4.82
N LEU A 164 -5.14 -16.94 3.82
CA LEU A 164 -5.62 -17.88 2.81
C LEU A 164 -5.69 -19.31 3.36
N GLN A 165 -4.63 -19.82 3.98
CA GLN A 165 -4.55 -21.18 4.51
C GLN A 165 -5.63 -21.45 5.55
N GLN A 166 -6.03 -20.46 6.34
CA GLN A 166 -7.11 -20.57 7.32
C GLN A 166 -8.51 -20.33 6.75
N GLY A 167 -8.64 -20.02 5.45
CA GLY A 167 -9.93 -19.64 4.87
C GLY A 167 -10.54 -18.43 5.58
N ILE A 168 -9.73 -17.38 5.80
CA ILE A 168 -10.18 -16.10 6.37
C ILE A 168 -10.50 -15.10 5.26
N ILE A 169 -9.86 -15.20 4.08
CA ILE A 169 -10.16 -14.34 2.93
C ILE A 169 -11.58 -14.64 2.43
N ARG A 170 -12.46 -13.63 2.39
CA ARG A 170 -13.80 -13.76 1.80
C ARG A 170 -13.73 -13.81 0.28
N SER A 171 -14.44 -14.76 -0.32
CA SER A 171 -14.66 -14.87 -1.77
C SER A 171 -16.09 -14.43 -2.14
N ILE A 172 -16.35 -14.11 -3.42
CA ILE A 172 -17.58 -13.42 -3.88
C ILE A 172 -18.25 -14.15 -5.07
N SER A 173 -19.60 -14.27 -5.10
CA SER A 173 -20.53 -14.11 -6.26
C SER A 173 -21.88 -14.85 -6.06
N ALA A 174 -23.09 -14.26 -6.11
CA ALA A 174 -23.52 -12.85 -5.98
C ALA A 174 -24.94 -12.79 -5.31
N ASN A 175 -25.27 -11.87 -4.39
CA ASN A 175 -26.49 -12.00 -3.54
C ASN A 175 -27.76 -11.25 -3.96
N ASP A 176 -28.37 -10.56 -2.99
CA ASP A 176 -29.43 -9.61 -3.02
C ASP A 176 -29.00 -8.46 -3.94
N ARG A 177 -29.47 -8.55 -5.20
CA ARG A 177 -29.04 -7.74 -6.34
C ARG A 177 -30.23 -7.07 -7.02
N TRP A 178 -30.75 -5.95 -6.53
CA TRP A 178 -31.92 -5.32 -7.18
C TRP A 178 -31.54 -4.77 -8.57
N LEU A 179 -32.42 -4.96 -9.57
CA LEU A 179 -32.29 -4.25 -10.84
C LEU A 179 -32.80 -2.82 -10.71
N THR A 180 -32.06 -1.87 -11.30
CA THR A 180 -32.48 -0.47 -11.43
C THR A 180 -32.77 -0.17 -12.89
N LEU A 181 -34.05 -0.15 -13.27
CA LEU A 181 -34.44 0.29 -14.62
C LEU A 181 -34.34 1.82 -14.64
N SER A 182 -33.46 2.37 -15.47
CA SER A 182 -33.27 3.82 -15.63
C SER A 182 -33.74 4.28 -17.00
N VAL A 183 -34.56 5.34 -17.05
CA VAL A 183 -35.15 5.90 -18.27
C VAL A 183 -34.81 7.40 -18.34
N ARG A 184 -34.07 7.80 -19.38
CA ARG A 184 -33.83 9.21 -19.71
C ARG A 184 -35.07 9.76 -20.42
N ILE A 185 -35.52 10.95 -19.99
CA ILE A 185 -36.67 11.66 -20.53
C ILE A 185 -36.22 13.11 -20.75
N ASP A 186 -35.96 13.47 -22.00
CA ASP A 186 -35.53 14.82 -22.36
C ASP A 186 -36.67 15.85 -22.21
N ASP A 187 -36.31 17.10 -21.93
CA ASP A 187 -37.19 18.28 -21.78
C ASP A 187 -38.31 18.18 -20.72
N VAL A 188 -38.29 17.15 -19.86
CA VAL A 188 -39.26 16.97 -18.75
C VAL A 188 -38.57 17.14 -17.39
N PRO A 189 -39.09 17.98 -16.48
CA PRO A 189 -38.54 18.14 -15.13
C PRO A 189 -38.91 16.97 -14.20
N PRO A 190 -38.15 16.72 -13.11
CA PRO A 190 -38.25 15.47 -12.35
C PRO A 190 -39.63 15.20 -11.75
N GLU A 191 -40.28 16.24 -11.22
CA GLU A 191 -41.62 16.16 -10.65
C GLU A 191 -42.66 15.68 -11.68
N ALA A 192 -42.62 16.20 -12.92
CA ALA A 192 -43.49 15.76 -13.99
C ALA A 192 -43.11 14.37 -14.51
N ALA A 193 -41.81 14.04 -14.55
CA ALA A 193 -41.32 12.74 -15.01
C ALA A 193 -41.80 11.57 -14.12
N VAL A 194 -41.98 11.78 -12.82
CA VAL A 194 -42.56 10.77 -11.90
C VAL A 194 -44.06 10.59 -12.15
N ASP A 195 -44.81 11.68 -12.38
CA ASP A 195 -46.25 11.61 -12.60
C ASP A 195 -46.64 11.05 -13.99
N MET A 196 -45.73 11.11 -14.98
CA MET A 196 -45.96 10.61 -16.34
C MET A 196 -45.89 9.08 -16.49
N PHE A 197 -45.26 8.36 -15.55
CA PHE A 197 -44.96 6.93 -15.68
C PHE A 197 -45.23 6.16 -14.39
N SER A 198 -45.86 4.98 -14.50
CA SER A 198 -46.12 4.09 -13.37
C SER A 198 -45.45 2.73 -13.55
N SER A 199 -45.28 2.00 -12.43
CA SER A 199 -44.70 0.66 -12.41
C SER A 199 -45.43 -0.24 -11.43
N GLU A 200 -45.54 -1.53 -11.77
CA GLU A 200 -46.07 -2.56 -10.87
C GLU A 200 -45.15 -2.89 -9.69
N TYR A 201 -43.87 -2.52 -9.78
CA TYR A 201 -42.86 -2.78 -8.75
C TYR A 201 -42.77 -1.69 -7.67
N GLY A 202 -43.62 -0.67 -7.75
CA GLY A 202 -43.66 0.46 -6.81
C GLY A 202 -43.36 1.82 -7.46
N PRO A 203 -43.32 2.90 -6.66
CA PRO A 203 -43.10 4.25 -7.17
C PRO A 203 -41.69 4.44 -7.74
N GLY A 204 -41.61 5.15 -8.87
CA GLY A 204 -40.34 5.59 -9.46
C GLY A 204 -39.76 6.81 -8.75
N THR A 205 -38.48 7.08 -9.02
CA THR A 205 -37.77 8.29 -8.55
C THR A 205 -37.07 8.96 -9.71
N ALA A 206 -37.27 10.27 -9.91
CA ALA A 206 -36.59 11.02 -10.97
C ALA A 206 -35.57 12.01 -10.39
N THR A 207 -34.49 12.23 -11.13
CA THR A 207 -33.51 13.28 -10.87
C THR A 207 -33.25 14.07 -12.15
N ALA A 208 -33.02 15.38 -12.07
CA ALA A 208 -32.64 16.16 -13.24
C ALA A 208 -31.31 15.64 -13.83
N LEU A 209 -31.12 15.81 -15.14
CA LEU A 209 -29.83 15.57 -15.78
C LEU A 209 -28.83 16.70 -15.44
N PRO A 210 -27.51 16.47 -15.45
CA PRO A 210 -26.51 17.48 -15.09
C PRO A 210 -26.51 18.72 -15.99
N ASP A 211 -26.92 18.57 -17.24
CA ASP A 211 -27.10 19.64 -18.24
C ASP A 211 -28.47 20.35 -18.13
N SER A 212 -29.32 19.93 -17.19
CA SER A 212 -30.71 20.36 -17.04
C SER A 212 -31.59 20.10 -18.28
N SER A 213 -31.19 19.25 -19.23
CA SER A 213 -31.93 18.99 -20.47
C SER A 213 -33.09 18.00 -20.32
N GLY A 214 -33.50 17.68 -19.10
CA GLY A 214 -34.50 16.65 -18.81
C GLY A 214 -34.23 15.90 -17.51
N SER A 215 -34.78 14.68 -17.41
CA SER A 215 -34.77 13.86 -16.20
C SER A 215 -34.33 12.42 -16.44
N LEU A 216 -33.81 11.79 -15.39
CA LEU A 216 -33.48 10.37 -15.31
C LEU A 216 -34.37 9.70 -14.25
N LEU A 217 -35.42 9.02 -14.73
CA LEU A 217 -36.39 8.27 -13.92
C LEU A 217 -35.84 6.86 -13.62
N ARG A 218 -36.00 6.38 -12.39
CA ARG A 218 -35.48 5.10 -11.92
C ARG A 218 -36.54 4.30 -11.16
N PHE A 219 -36.66 3.03 -11.49
CA PHE A 219 -37.47 2.06 -10.75
C PHE A 219 -36.59 0.98 -10.14
N ARG A 220 -36.84 0.64 -8.87
CA ARG A 220 -36.20 -0.46 -8.15
C ARG A 220 -37.06 -1.70 -8.28
N VAL A 221 -36.55 -2.76 -8.88
CA VAL A 221 -37.24 -4.06 -8.94
C VAL A 221 -36.89 -4.86 -7.67
N PRO A 222 -37.86 -5.23 -6.81
CA PRO A 222 -37.61 -6.04 -5.62
C PRO A 222 -37.22 -7.47 -5.99
N LEU A 223 -36.48 -8.10 -5.09
CA LEU A 223 -35.73 -9.31 -5.41
C LEU A 223 -36.54 -10.59 -5.39
N GLU A 224 -37.56 -10.66 -4.56
CA GLU A 224 -38.56 -11.74 -4.57
C GLU A 224 -39.39 -11.81 -5.86
N TYR A 225 -39.39 -10.74 -6.67
CA TYR A 225 -39.96 -10.67 -8.02
C TYR A 225 -38.89 -10.64 -9.12
N THR A 226 -37.62 -10.54 -8.74
CA THR A 226 -36.49 -10.71 -9.66
C THR A 226 -36.24 -12.22 -9.80
N PRO A 227 -35.88 -12.74 -10.98
CA PRO A 227 -35.56 -14.16 -11.11
C PRO A 227 -34.52 -14.61 -10.06
N PRO A 228 -34.66 -15.79 -9.41
CA PRO A 228 -33.75 -16.27 -8.36
C PRO A 228 -32.26 -16.33 -8.75
N GLU A 229 -32.00 -16.29 -10.06
CA GLU A 229 -30.71 -15.98 -10.72
C GLU A 229 -29.98 -14.77 -10.11
N MET A 230 -30.69 -13.85 -9.45
CA MET A 230 -30.23 -12.60 -8.87
C MET A 230 -30.18 -12.57 -7.31
N LEU A 231 -30.03 -13.71 -6.61
CA LEU A 231 -30.28 -13.81 -5.16
C LEU A 231 -29.36 -14.68 -4.21
N ARG A 232 -28.04 -14.96 -4.45
CA ARG A 232 -27.15 -15.74 -3.50
C ARG A 232 -25.62 -15.41 -3.37
N ILE A 233 -25.24 -14.68 -2.30
CA ILE A 233 -24.08 -14.71 -1.36
C ILE A 233 -24.34 -13.64 -0.29
N LEU A 234 -23.58 -12.53 -0.27
CA LEU A 234 -23.48 -11.38 0.65
C LEU A 234 -23.31 -11.82 2.12
N GLU A 235 -23.67 -13.06 2.44
CA GLU A 235 -22.83 -14.01 3.15
C GLU A 235 -21.81 -14.61 2.17
N HIS A 236 -20.57 -14.16 2.30
CA HIS A 236 -19.48 -14.52 1.42
C HIS A 236 -18.78 -15.77 1.94
N PRO A 237 -18.77 -16.91 1.20
CA PRO A 237 -17.95 -18.04 1.57
C PRO A 237 -16.50 -17.58 1.59
N CYS A 238 -15.76 -17.94 2.62
CA CYS A 238 -14.32 -17.78 2.56
C CYS A 238 -13.75 -18.64 1.43
N THR A 239 -12.64 -18.20 0.86
CA THR A 239 -11.80 -19.06 0.03
C THR A 239 -11.49 -20.34 0.82
N GLU A 240 -11.63 -21.51 0.21
CA GLU A 240 -11.27 -22.76 0.87
C GLU A 240 -9.80 -22.73 1.31
N SER A 241 -9.51 -23.32 2.48
CA SER A 241 -8.15 -23.49 2.98
C SER A 241 -7.24 -24.11 1.93
N GLY A 242 -6.19 -23.39 1.54
CA GLY A 242 -5.22 -23.84 0.55
C GLY A 242 -3.90 -23.07 0.61
N THR A 243 -2.88 -23.64 -0.03
CA THR A 243 -1.54 -23.04 -0.10
C THR A 243 -1.33 -22.47 -1.51
N LEU A 244 -1.06 -21.17 -1.63
CA LEU A 244 -0.76 -20.52 -2.92
C LEU A 244 0.73 -20.43 -3.25
N ILE A 245 1.60 -20.99 -2.40
CA ILE A 245 3.06 -21.02 -2.60
C ILE A 245 3.39 -22.05 -3.69
N PRO A 246 3.78 -21.64 -4.92
CA PRO A 246 3.97 -22.58 -6.02
C PRO A 246 5.27 -23.38 -5.80
N ASN A 247 5.21 -24.71 -5.88
CA ASN A 247 6.38 -25.58 -5.64
C ASN A 247 6.99 -25.45 -4.22
N GLY A 248 6.21 -24.99 -3.23
CA GLY A 248 6.64 -24.87 -1.83
C GLY A 248 7.52 -23.66 -1.51
N TRP A 249 7.87 -22.80 -2.48
CA TRP A 249 8.57 -21.54 -2.21
C TRP A 249 8.15 -20.40 -3.15
N MET A 250 8.43 -19.15 -2.77
CA MET A 250 8.18 -17.96 -3.58
C MET A 250 9.10 -16.79 -3.20
N SER A 251 9.72 -16.16 -4.21
CA SER A 251 10.48 -14.93 -4.03
C SER A 251 9.58 -13.72 -3.71
N ILE A 252 10.06 -12.83 -2.85
CA ILE A 252 9.38 -11.63 -2.36
C ILE A 252 10.08 -10.34 -2.84
N SER A 253 11.36 -10.43 -3.15
CA SER A 253 12.23 -9.30 -3.44
C SER A 253 12.19 -8.86 -4.92
N PRO A 254 12.49 -7.59 -5.21
CA PRO A 254 12.75 -7.14 -6.58
C PRO A 254 14.05 -7.72 -7.15
N ILE A 255 14.98 -8.14 -6.30
CA ILE A 255 16.18 -8.88 -6.72
C ILE A 255 15.80 -10.36 -6.89
N PRO A 256 16.11 -11.00 -8.03
CA PRO A 256 15.84 -12.41 -8.26
C PRO A 256 16.51 -13.33 -7.24
N VAL A 257 15.89 -14.49 -7.02
CA VAL A 257 16.43 -15.59 -6.23
C VAL A 257 16.33 -16.85 -7.09
N GLU A 258 17.44 -17.58 -7.22
CA GLU A 258 17.49 -18.87 -7.91
C GLU A 258 17.44 -19.98 -6.86
N ILE A 259 16.48 -20.90 -7.00
CA ILE A 259 16.34 -22.08 -6.13
C ILE A 259 16.15 -23.32 -7.00
N SER A 260 17.06 -24.27 -6.86
CA SER A 260 17.04 -25.56 -7.56
C SER A 260 16.99 -26.70 -6.54
N ASP A 261 16.01 -27.61 -6.66
CA ASP A 261 15.80 -28.74 -5.73
C ASP A 261 15.77 -28.35 -4.23
N GLY A 262 15.28 -27.15 -3.92
CA GLY A 262 15.20 -26.60 -2.55
C GLY A 262 16.47 -25.95 -2.03
N ILE A 263 17.53 -25.90 -2.86
CA ILE A 263 18.82 -25.26 -2.56
C ILE A 263 18.87 -23.89 -3.26
N VAL A 264 19.21 -22.85 -2.51
CA VAL A 264 19.41 -21.48 -2.97
C VAL A 264 20.82 -21.30 -3.54
N SER A 265 20.90 -20.81 -4.77
CA SER A 265 22.15 -20.37 -5.40
C SER A 265 22.27 -18.84 -5.21
N ASP A 266 23.02 -18.38 -4.18
CA ASP A 266 23.15 -16.95 -3.89
C ASP A 266 24.27 -16.30 -4.72
N HIS A 267 23.90 -15.51 -5.73
CA HIS A 267 24.84 -14.70 -6.49
C HIS A 267 25.09 -13.36 -5.76
N PRO A 268 26.34 -13.04 -5.33
CA PRO A 268 26.62 -11.85 -4.53
C PRO A 268 26.19 -10.55 -5.21
N ALA A 269 25.13 -9.92 -4.68
CA ALA A 269 24.70 -8.59 -5.11
C ALA A 269 25.46 -7.54 -4.32
N LYS A 270 26.31 -6.75 -4.98
CA LYS A 270 26.92 -5.59 -4.34
C LYS A 270 25.85 -4.49 -4.21
N LEU A 271 25.41 -4.27 -2.98
CA LEU A 271 24.51 -3.21 -2.54
C LEU A 271 25.17 -2.50 -1.36
N PRO A 272 25.18 -1.15 -1.30
CA PRO A 272 25.61 -0.46 -0.09
C PRO A 272 24.59 -0.65 1.05
N ALA A 273 25.03 -0.44 2.29
CA ALA A 273 24.15 -0.53 3.46
C ALA A 273 23.12 0.61 3.51
N GLN A 274 23.49 1.80 3.00
CA GLN A 274 22.63 2.97 2.84
C GLN A 274 23.13 3.80 1.63
N LEU A 275 22.28 4.69 1.10
CA LEU A 275 22.70 5.74 0.17
C LEU A 275 23.25 6.95 0.94
N GLU A 276 24.35 7.54 0.48
CA GLU A 276 25.01 8.68 1.14
C GLU A 276 24.17 9.98 1.13
N SER A 277 23.25 10.12 0.18
CA SER A 277 22.35 11.28 0.03
C SER A 277 21.13 10.94 -0.84
N LEU A 278 19.99 11.58 -0.55
CA LEU A 278 18.78 11.48 -1.38
C LEU A 278 17.80 12.63 -1.08
N ASN A 279 17.31 13.30 -2.12
CA ASN A 279 16.17 14.21 -2.02
C ASN A 279 14.91 13.48 -2.50
N ALA A 280 13.92 13.30 -1.64
CA ALA A 280 12.72 12.52 -1.92
C ALA A 280 11.43 13.32 -1.71
N VAL A 281 10.48 13.16 -2.64
CA VAL A 281 9.09 13.62 -2.46
C VAL A 281 8.17 12.40 -2.36
N VAL A 282 7.46 12.27 -1.24
CA VAL A 282 6.41 11.27 -1.06
C VAL A 282 5.07 12.00 -1.16
N LEU A 283 4.33 11.76 -2.24
CA LEU A 283 3.04 12.38 -2.50
C LEU A 283 1.93 11.40 -2.09
N GLY A 284 1.21 11.74 -1.03
CA GLY A 284 0.28 10.88 -0.30
C GLY A 284 0.95 10.27 0.93
N ALA A 285 0.53 10.71 2.12
CA ALA A 285 0.91 10.18 3.43
C ALA A 285 -0.14 9.19 3.99
N GLY A 286 -1.03 8.68 3.13
CA GLY A 286 -2.04 7.67 3.42
C GLY A 286 -1.46 6.26 3.59
N GLY A 287 -2.22 5.23 3.14
CA GLY A 287 -1.86 3.82 3.30
C GLY A 287 -0.43 3.50 2.89
N LEU A 288 -0.11 3.73 1.62
CA LEU A 288 1.19 3.40 1.04
C LEU A 288 2.33 4.27 1.62
N GLY A 289 2.13 5.58 1.67
CA GLY A 289 3.15 6.53 2.13
C GLY A 289 3.56 6.33 3.59
N SER A 290 2.62 5.87 4.42
CA SER A 290 2.92 5.55 5.82
C SER A 290 3.94 4.42 6.00
N TRP A 291 3.98 3.46 5.08
CA TRP A 291 4.99 2.40 5.03
C TRP A 291 6.23 2.83 4.26
N ALA A 292 6.06 3.48 3.10
CA ALA A 292 7.16 3.84 2.21
C ALA A 292 8.14 4.85 2.82
N ALA A 293 7.63 5.94 3.42
CA ALA A 293 8.46 7.04 3.93
C ALA A 293 9.47 6.63 5.03
N PRO A 294 9.08 5.87 6.10
CA PRO A 294 10.05 5.40 7.09
C PRO A 294 11.07 4.40 6.53
N LEU A 295 10.70 3.59 5.53
CA LEU A 295 11.62 2.64 4.90
C LEU A 295 12.62 3.32 3.99
N LEU A 296 12.18 4.33 3.24
CA LEU A 296 13.04 5.20 2.45
C LEU A 296 14.09 5.89 3.34
N ALA A 297 13.67 6.44 4.48
CA ALA A 297 14.56 7.04 5.48
C ALA A 297 15.54 6.05 6.15
N LYS A 298 15.26 4.74 6.15
CA LYS A 298 16.22 3.72 6.62
C LYS A 298 17.29 3.41 5.58
N GLY A 299 16.95 3.46 4.29
CA GLY A 299 17.88 3.20 3.19
C GLY A 299 18.86 4.33 2.86
N VAL A 300 18.83 5.46 3.60
CA VAL A 300 19.64 6.66 3.34
C VAL A 300 20.33 7.15 4.62
N GLU A 301 21.54 7.70 4.48
CA GLU A 301 22.22 8.43 5.55
C GLU A 301 21.48 9.74 5.86
N LEU A 302 20.91 9.83 7.08
CA LEU A 302 20.05 10.93 7.52
C LEU A 302 20.69 12.33 7.41
N ALA A 303 22.02 12.42 7.45
CA ALA A 303 22.74 13.69 7.39
C ALA A 303 22.54 14.44 6.06
N ASN A 304 22.27 13.71 4.96
CA ASN A 304 22.08 14.27 3.61
C ASN A 304 20.76 13.78 2.98
N PHE A 305 19.74 13.52 3.81
CA PHE A 305 18.42 13.09 3.38
C PHE A 305 17.42 14.25 3.51
N ASP A 306 16.84 14.73 2.41
CA ASP A 306 15.75 15.74 2.37
C ASP A 306 14.46 15.00 1.96
N LEU A 307 13.47 14.94 2.85
CA LEU A 307 12.20 14.24 2.61
C LEU A 307 11.03 15.20 2.76
N THR A 308 10.30 15.41 1.67
CA THR A 308 9.04 16.17 1.70
C THR A 308 7.85 15.23 1.53
N LEU A 309 6.96 15.21 2.53
CA LEU A 309 5.65 14.57 2.50
C LEU A 309 4.60 15.61 2.08
N ILE A 310 3.90 15.35 0.99
CA ILE A 310 2.82 16.21 0.50
C ILE A 310 1.51 15.42 0.57
N ASP A 311 0.51 15.92 1.29
CA ASP A 311 -0.80 15.29 1.43
C ASP A 311 -1.87 16.37 1.63
N GLY A 312 -3.03 16.20 1.00
CA GLY A 312 -4.12 17.17 0.98
C GLY A 312 -5.33 16.79 1.83
N ASP A 313 -5.19 15.81 2.72
CA ASP A 313 -6.23 15.42 3.69
C ASP A 313 -6.10 16.23 4.99
N ASP A 314 -7.13 17.01 5.30
CA ASP A 314 -7.24 17.84 6.51
C ASP A 314 -7.14 17.06 7.83
N ALA A 315 -7.42 15.76 7.83
CA ALA A 315 -7.50 14.94 9.03
C ALA A 315 -7.03 13.49 8.83
N VAL A 316 -6.41 12.94 9.88
CA VAL A 316 -6.39 11.50 10.16
C VAL A 316 -7.77 11.08 10.72
N ASP A 317 -8.33 10.01 10.18
CA ASP A 317 -9.57 9.38 10.64
C ASP A 317 -9.32 8.09 11.45
N GLU A 318 -10.25 7.68 12.33
CA GLU A 318 -10.17 6.39 13.07
C GLU A 318 -9.93 5.19 12.12
N HIS A 319 -10.61 5.17 10.97
CA HIS A 319 -10.51 4.12 9.96
C HIS A 319 -9.19 4.14 9.18
N ASN A 320 -8.29 5.10 9.42
CA ASN A 320 -6.93 5.11 8.85
C ASN A 320 -5.98 4.22 9.67
N LEU A 321 -6.22 4.11 10.98
CA LEU A 321 -5.35 3.45 11.95
C LEU A 321 -5.27 1.91 11.78
N ASN A 322 -6.01 1.33 10.83
CA ASN A 322 -5.94 -0.09 10.47
C ASN A 322 -4.93 -0.43 9.35
N ARG A 323 -4.29 0.59 8.77
CA ARG A 323 -3.26 0.40 7.71
C ARG A 323 -2.24 1.53 7.60
N GLN A 324 -2.43 2.64 8.33
CA GLN A 324 -1.56 3.81 8.30
C GLN A 324 -0.71 3.88 9.57
N VAL A 325 0.50 3.31 9.52
CA VAL A 325 1.41 3.11 10.67
C VAL A 325 2.00 4.38 11.29
N LEU A 326 2.02 5.50 10.58
CA LEU A 326 2.56 6.76 11.09
C LEU A 326 1.64 7.47 12.08
N TYR A 327 0.38 7.05 12.23
CA TYR A 327 -0.62 7.74 13.03
C TYR A 327 -1.08 6.94 14.25
N LYS A 328 -1.46 7.66 15.30
CA LYS A 328 -2.04 7.15 16.54
C LYS A 328 -3.44 7.74 16.75
N VAL A 329 -4.17 7.23 17.75
CA VAL A 329 -5.47 7.77 18.17
C VAL A 329 -5.39 9.26 18.54
N SER A 330 -4.24 9.72 19.06
CA SER A 330 -3.98 11.14 19.38
C SER A 330 -3.83 12.05 18.16
N ASP A 331 -3.64 11.50 16.96
CA ASP A 331 -3.47 12.25 15.72
C ASP A 331 -4.80 12.46 14.96
N ILE A 332 -5.89 11.85 15.43
CA ILE A 332 -7.22 11.98 14.80
C ILE A 332 -7.64 13.47 14.77
N GLY A 333 -8.09 13.92 13.59
CA GLY A 333 -8.49 15.31 13.36
C GLY A 333 -7.34 16.28 13.04
N PHE A 334 -6.09 15.81 12.91
CA PHE A 334 -4.96 16.61 12.47
C PHE A 334 -4.50 16.25 11.05
N PRO A 335 -3.93 17.21 10.26
CA PRO A 335 -3.51 16.95 8.88
C PRO A 335 -2.44 15.86 8.72
N LYS A 336 -2.62 15.00 7.73
CA LYS A 336 -1.78 13.81 7.49
C LYS A 336 -0.31 14.15 7.23
N ALA A 337 -0.02 15.05 6.29
CA ALA A 337 1.35 15.48 5.96
C ALA A 337 2.12 15.99 7.20
N THR A 338 1.47 16.83 8.00
CA THR A 338 2.08 17.44 9.19
C THR A 338 2.35 16.41 10.29
N GLN A 339 1.41 15.50 10.56
CA GLN A 339 1.61 14.49 11.62
C GLN A 339 2.59 13.39 11.20
N SER A 340 2.60 12.97 9.93
CA SER A 340 3.57 12.00 9.41
C SER A 340 5.00 12.54 9.45
N ALA A 341 5.22 13.78 9.02
CA ALA A 341 6.54 14.42 9.11
C ALA A 341 7.05 14.51 10.57
N LYS A 342 6.21 14.98 11.52
CA LYS A 342 6.55 14.99 12.96
C LYS A 342 6.85 13.58 13.49
N ARG A 343 6.07 12.58 13.08
CA ARG A 343 6.28 11.17 13.49
C ARG A 343 7.63 10.67 13.02
N LEU A 344 7.99 10.92 11.77
CA LEU A 344 9.27 10.52 11.19
C LEU A 344 10.45 11.27 11.81
N ALA A 345 10.37 12.60 11.97
CA ALA A 345 11.40 13.35 12.68
C ALA A 345 11.66 12.77 14.09
N SER A 346 10.61 12.39 14.83
CA SER A 346 10.74 11.70 16.13
C SER A 346 11.39 10.32 16.05
N LEU A 347 11.16 9.54 14.98
CA LEU A 347 11.73 8.20 14.78
C LEU A 347 13.22 8.24 14.38
N PHE A 348 13.66 9.33 13.76
CA PHE A 348 15.01 9.50 13.22
C PHE A 348 15.85 10.56 13.97
N GLY A 349 15.30 11.17 15.03
CA GLY A 349 16.01 12.04 15.97
C GLY A 349 15.98 13.52 15.60
N ASP A 350 14.81 14.16 15.72
CA ASP A 350 14.54 15.59 15.45
C ASP A 350 15.24 16.13 14.18
N CYS A 351 15.14 15.33 13.11
CA CYS A 351 15.76 15.61 11.83
C CYS A 351 15.06 16.81 11.14
N SER A 352 15.78 17.91 10.94
CA SER A 352 15.25 19.16 10.38
C SER A 352 14.93 19.09 8.89
N SER A 353 15.29 18.01 8.20
CA SER A 353 15.12 17.79 6.76
C SER A 353 13.95 16.87 6.42
N ILE A 354 13.05 16.60 7.38
CA ILE A 354 11.77 15.93 7.13
C ILE A 354 10.65 16.97 7.22
N HIS A 355 10.00 17.21 6.08
CA HIS A 355 9.02 18.26 5.87
C HIS A 355 7.64 17.68 5.58
N GLY A 356 6.59 18.32 6.09
CA GLY A 356 5.20 17.97 5.83
C GLY A 356 4.45 19.17 5.29
N ILE A 357 3.99 19.08 4.03
CA ILE A 357 3.21 20.12 3.36
C ILE A 357 1.77 19.64 3.29
N HIS A 358 0.88 20.31 4.03
CA HIS A 358 -0.56 20.05 3.95
C HIS A 358 -1.17 20.82 2.79
N SER A 359 -1.22 20.20 1.61
CA SER A 359 -1.80 20.76 0.39
C SER A 359 -1.93 19.69 -0.70
N ARG A 360 -2.77 19.95 -1.71
CA ARG A 360 -2.92 19.12 -2.90
C ARG A 360 -1.88 19.50 -3.95
N LEU A 361 -1.43 18.52 -4.75
CA LEU A 361 -0.65 18.82 -5.95
C LEU A 361 -1.58 19.23 -7.09
N GLU A 362 -1.37 20.43 -7.61
CA GLU A 362 -2.15 21.04 -8.69
C GLU A 362 -1.26 21.46 -9.87
N SER A 363 -1.86 21.71 -11.04
CA SER A 363 -1.13 21.98 -12.29
C SER A 363 -0.18 23.18 -12.23
N ASN A 364 -0.55 24.24 -11.49
CA ASN A 364 0.25 25.46 -11.25
C ASN A 364 1.57 25.23 -10.46
N HIS A 365 1.76 24.04 -9.88
CA HIS A 365 3.03 23.64 -9.24
C HIS A 365 4.02 23.01 -10.23
N ILE A 366 3.56 22.72 -11.46
CA ILE A 366 4.28 21.88 -12.43
C ILE A 366 4.64 22.70 -13.67
N PHE A 367 3.64 23.36 -14.26
CA PHE A 367 3.77 24.19 -15.45
C PHE A 367 4.01 25.65 -15.07
N GLU A 368 4.96 26.31 -15.74
CA GLU A 368 5.10 27.75 -15.64
C GLU A 368 4.07 28.44 -16.56
N PRO A 369 3.70 29.72 -16.34
CA PRO A 369 2.69 30.41 -17.16
C PRO A 369 3.00 30.40 -18.66
N GLU A 370 4.29 30.38 -19.00
CA GLU A 370 4.83 30.38 -20.35
C GLU A 370 4.58 29.05 -21.10
N ASP A 371 4.45 27.93 -20.38
CA ASP A 371 4.19 26.59 -20.93
C ASP A 371 2.70 26.40 -21.34
N ILE A 372 1.80 27.26 -20.85
CA ILE A 372 0.34 27.09 -20.97
C ILE A 372 -0.19 27.70 -22.29
N HIS A 373 0.64 28.43 -23.05
CA HIS A 373 0.24 29.14 -24.27
C HIS A 373 -0.27 28.27 -25.43
N GLU A 374 -0.14 26.93 -25.38
CA GLU A 374 -0.71 26.01 -26.39
C GLU A 374 -2.02 25.31 -25.93
N LEU A 375 -2.53 25.59 -24.74
CA LEU A 375 -3.79 25.01 -24.22
C LEU A 375 -4.97 25.96 -24.43
N ASP A 376 -5.55 25.93 -25.63
CA ASP A 376 -6.83 26.57 -25.93
C ASP A 376 -7.93 26.16 -24.92
N THR A 377 -8.75 27.13 -24.50
CA THR A 377 -10.07 27.01 -23.80
C THR A 377 -10.17 27.06 -22.26
N VAL A 378 -9.17 27.53 -21.50
CA VAL A 378 -9.41 28.01 -20.11
C VAL A 378 -8.81 29.40 -19.90
N SER A 379 -9.55 30.28 -19.24
CA SER A 379 -9.11 31.64 -18.89
C SER A 379 -7.84 31.58 -18.03
N LEU A 380 -6.70 32.03 -18.57
CA LEU A 380 -5.41 32.06 -17.87
C LEU A 380 -5.52 32.73 -16.49
N ASP A 381 -6.30 33.81 -16.40
CA ASP A 381 -6.55 34.54 -15.15
C ASP A 381 -7.06 33.60 -14.02
N SER A 382 -7.91 32.62 -14.33
CA SER A 382 -8.47 31.68 -13.32
C SER A 382 -7.51 30.58 -12.84
N LEU A 383 -6.30 30.47 -13.43
CA LEU A 383 -5.25 29.56 -12.96
C LEU A 383 -4.20 30.28 -12.09
N PHE A 384 -4.22 31.62 -12.06
CA PHE A 384 -3.21 32.46 -11.42
C PHE A 384 -3.79 33.55 -10.50
N ASP A 385 -5.11 33.76 -10.49
CA ASP A 385 -5.83 34.58 -9.49
C ASP A 385 -5.96 33.86 -8.14
N ASP A 386 -4.83 33.61 -7.49
CA ASP A 386 -4.62 34.15 -6.14
C ASP A 386 -3.14 34.06 -5.74
N PHE A 387 -2.75 35.02 -4.92
CA PHE A 387 -1.43 35.35 -4.36
C PHE A 387 -0.41 34.23 -4.15
N SER A 388 0.87 34.63 -4.10
CA SER A 388 2.02 33.79 -3.74
C SER A 388 1.87 33.08 -2.38
N ASP A 389 1.15 31.96 -2.36
CA ASP A 389 1.05 31.10 -1.19
C ASP A 389 2.42 30.46 -0.93
N THR A 390 2.91 30.68 0.29
CA THR A 390 4.12 30.03 0.80
C THR A 390 4.09 28.51 0.64
N THR A 391 2.90 27.90 0.66
CA THR A 391 2.67 26.47 0.50
C THR A 391 2.96 26.01 -0.94
N SER A 392 2.46 26.73 -1.95
CA SER A 392 2.72 26.40 -3.36
C SER A 392 4.19 26.56 -3.73
N GLU A 393 4.85 27.60 -3.22
CA GLU A 393 6.29 27.77 -3.43
C GLU A 393 7.12 26.68 -2.71
N GLN A 394 6.71 26.22 -1.52
CA GLN A 394 7.33 25.05 -0.88
C GLN A 394 7.19 23.78 -1.74
N ILE A 395 6.03 23.53 -2.35
CA ILE A 395 5.84 22.40 -3.26
C ILE A 395 6.76 22.53 -4.48
N LYS A 396 6.80 23.70 -5.14
CA LYS A 396 7.69 23.93 -6.30
C LYS A 396 9.16 23.71 -5.94
N ILE A 397 9.61 24.17 -4.77
CA ILE A 397 10.98 23.96 -4.26
C ILE A 397 11.26 22.47 -4.03
N ALA A 398 10.34 21.75 -3.39
CA ALA A 398 10.49 20.32 -3.13
C ALA A 398 10.56 19.51 -4.44
N LEU A 399 9.64 19.77 -5.37
CA LEU A 399 9.65 19.16 -6.70
C LEU A 399 10.96 19.46 -7.44
N LYS A 400 11.44 20.72 -7.43
CA LYS A 400 12.67 21.14 -8.11
C LYS A 400 13.95 20.47 -7.60
N LYS A 401 13.97 20.02 -6.34
CA LYS A 401 15.13 19.38 -5.71
C LYS A 401 15.15 17.84 -5.80
N MET A 402 14.02 17.21 -6.10
CA MET A 402 13.85 15.78 -5.88
C MET A 402 14.68 14.92 -6.84
N ASP A 403 15.37 13.92 -6.31
CA ASP A 403 15.99 12.83 -7.08
C ASP A 403 14.95 11.77 -7.43
N VAL A 404 13.98 11.56 -6.54
CA VAL A 404 12.96 10.51 -6.62
C VAL A 404 11.61 10.97 -6.07
N GLY A 405 10.54 10.61 -6.77
CA GLY A 405 9.15 10.85 -6.40
C GLY A 405 8.37 9.55 -6.20
N LEU A 406 7.79 9.34 -5.02
CA LEU A 406 6.96 8.18 -4.69
C LEU A 406 5.49 8.57 -4.74
N ALA A 407 4.75 8.05 -5.72
CA ALA A 407 3.31 8.28 -5.85
C ALA A 407 2.55 7.30 -4.95
N CYS A 408 2.22 7.74 -3.74
CA CYS A 408 1.46 7.01 -2.73
C CYS A 408 -0.03 7.43 -2.73
N LEU A 409 -0.56 7.65 -3.93
CA LEU A 409 -1.84 8.30 -4.24
C LEU A 409 -3.00 7.32 -4.46
N ASP A 410 -4.23 7.80 -4.36
CA ASP A 410 -5.47 7.03 -4.60
C ASP A 410 -6.17 7.34 -5.94
N ASN A 411 -5.74 8.35 -6.68
CA ASN A 411 -6.39 8.79 -7.92
C ASN A 411 -5.39 8.94 -9.08
N MET A 412 -5.87 8.71 -10.31
CA MET A 412 -5.02 8.66 -11.50
C MET A 412 -4.54 10.04 -11.95
N ASN A 413 -5.39 11.06 -11.89
CA ASN A 413 -5.04 12.42 -12.28
C ASN A 413 -3.82 12.96 -11.49
N SER A 414 -3.80 12.83 -10.16
CA SER A 414 -2.64 13.28 -9.35
C SER A 414 -1.38 12.47 -9.63
N ARG A 415 -1.49 11.16 -9.95
CA ARG A 415 -0.34 10.34 -10.37
C ARG A 415 0.25 10.85 -11.68
N THR A 416 -0.60 11.20 -12.64
CA THR A 416 -0.20 11.73 -13.96
C THR A 416 0.46 13.10 -13.84
N LEU A 417 -0.10 13.99 -13.01
CA LEU A 417 0.51 15.29 -12.69
C LEU A 417 1.90 15.10 -12.05
N PHE A 418 2.02 14.25 -11.02
CA PHE A 418 3.30 14.03 -10.34
C PHE A 418 4.34 13.32 -11.22
N ASN A 419 3.91 12.39 -12.07
CA ASN A 419 4.77 11.75 -13.07
C ASN A 419 5.32 12.78 -14.07
N ARG A 420 4.48 13.72 -14.54
CA ARG A 420 4.94 14.83 -15.37
C ARG A 420 5.97 15.71 -14.64
N ALA A 421 5.71 16.05 -13.38
CA ALA A 421 6.65 16.83 -12.56
C ALA A 421 8.03 16.16 -12.42
N CYS A 422 8.07 14.82 -12.36
CA CYS A 422 9.31 14.03 -12.32
C CYS A 422 10.03 14.00 -13.67
N ILE A 423 9.29 13.80 -14.77
CA ILE A 423 9.85 13.81 -16.14
C ILE A 423 10.51 15.16 -16.45
N ASP A 424 9.84 16.27 -16.10
CA ASP A 424 10.33 17.64 -16.35
C ASP A 424 11.61 18.00 -15.56
N ARG A 425 11.98 17.17 -14.58
CA ARG A 425 13.08 17.43 -13.64
C ARG A 425 14.12 16.30 -13.62
N ASP A 426 14.03 15.34 -14.55
CA ASP A 426 14.86 14.13 -14.61
C ASP A 426 14.92 13.37 -13.27
N ALA A 427 13.77 13.27 -12.59
CA ALA A 427 13.61 12.56 -11.33
C ALA A 427 12.98 11.17 -11.54
N ILE A 428 13.37 10.21 -10.72
CA ILE A 428 12.86 8.83 -10.77
C ILE A 428 11.41 8.82 -10.25
N PHE A 429 10.44 8.32 -11.03
CA PHE A 429 9.05 8.19 -10.57
C PHE A 429 8.71 6.75 -10.20
N ILE A 430 8.26 6.55 -8.95
CA ILE A 430 7.82 5.26 -8.42
C ILE A 430 6.30 5.26 -8.25
N ASN A 431 5.61 4.63 -9.20
CA ASN A 431 4.17 4.41 -9.14
C ASN A 431 3.88 3.27 -8.16
N GLY A 432 2.95 3.46 -7.21
CA GLY A 432 2.47 2.39 -6.34
C GLY A 432 0.95 2.44 -6.20
N GLY A 433 0.27 1.30 -6.28
CA GLY A 433 -1.18 1.22 -6.19
C GLY A 433 -1.62 -0.02 -5.40
N GLY A 434 -2.80 0.05 -4.80
CA GLY A 434 -3.37 -1.10 -4.11
C GLY A 434 -4.88 -1.00 -3.96
N GLU A 435 -5.56 -2.12 -4.18
CA GLU A 435 -6.99 -2.32 -3.99
C GLU A 435 -7.20 -3.72 -3.41
N ALA A 436 -8.03 -3.86 -2.37
CA ALA A 436 -8.28 -5.14 -1.71
C ALA A 436 -6.99 -5.92 -1.34
N PHE A 437 -6.78 -7.07 -1.99
CA PHE A 437 -5.62 -7.97 -1.86
C PHE A 437 -4.63 -7.85 -3.03
N GLU A 438 -4.81 -6.84 -3.89
CA GLU A 438 -4.00 -6.58 -5.07
C GLU A 438 -3.18 -5.31 -4.87
N GLY A 439 -1.89 -5.39 -5.17
CA GLY A 439 -0.94 -4.29 -5.13
C GLY A 439 -0.09 -4.26 -6.39
N LEU A 440 0.37 -3.09 -6.78
CA LEU A 440 1.33 -2.93 -7.87
C LEU A 440 2.36 -1.87 -7.52
N VAL A 441 3.56 -2.07 -8.03
CA VAL A 441 4.64 -1.10 -7.99
C VAL A 441 5.40 -1.12 -9.31
N GLU A 442 5.69 0.03 -9.89
CA GLU A 442 6.45 0.14 -11.14
C GLU A 442 7.21 1.47 -11.21
N ILE A 443 8.38 1.43 -11.85
CA ILE A 443 9.15 2.62 -12.19
C ILE A 443 8.71 3.10 -13.57
N LEU A 444 8.41 4.39 -13.66
CA LEU A 444 8.16 5.08 -14.92
C LEU A 444 9.26 6.13 -15.14
N ASP A 445 9.75 6.23 -16.36
CA ASP A 445 10.87 7.08 -16.77
C ASP A 445 10.46 8.02 -17.92
N SER A 446 11.44 8.74 -18.48
CA SER A 446 11.25 9.61 -19.65
C SER A 446 10.84 8.87 -20.94
N ASN A 447 10.86 7.53 -20.96
CA ASN A 447 10.42 6.72 -22.09
C ASN A 447 8.96 6.28 -21.96
N VAL A 448 8.44 6.09 -20.74
CA VAL A 448 7.09 5.59 -20.47
C VAL A 448 6.45 6.37 -19.31
N CYS A 449 5.54 7.30 -19.62
CA CYS A 449 4.76 8.05 -18.64
C CYS A 449 3.40 7.41 -18.34
N MET A 450 2.67 7.95 -17.36
CA MET A 450 1.32 7.49 -16.98
C MET A 450 0.36 7.37 -18.19
N THR A 451 0.29 8.37 -19.08
CA THR A 451 -0.51 8.30 -20.33
C THR A 451 -0.03 7.19 -21.27
N CYS A 452 1.28 6.97 -21.42
CA CYS A 452 1.80 5.87 -22.24
C CYS A 452 1.49 4.48 -21.65
N ARG A 453 1.41 4.39 -20.33
CA ARG A 453 1.24 3.14 -19.58
C ARG A 453 -0.22 2.73 -19.42
N TYR A 454 -1.11 3.69 -19.15
CA TYR A 454 -2.52 3.45 -18.81
C TYR A 454 -3.51 4.00 -19.85
N GLY A 455 -3.04 4.80 -20.82
CA GLY A 455 -3.90 5.49 -21.78
C GLY A 455 -4.42 6.83 -21.23
N GLU A 456 -4.75 7.74 -22.14
CA GLU A 456 -5.09 9.14 -21.80
C GLU A 456 -6.34 9.26 -20.92
N GLU A 457 -7.38 8.47 -21.21
CA GLU A 457 -8.64 8.47 -20.46
C GLU A 457 -8.43 8.05 -19.00
N SER A 458 -7.81 6.89 -18.77
CA SER A 458 -7.52 6.39 -17.43
C SER A 458 -6.51 7.28 -16.69
N ALA A 459 -5.45 7.76 -17.36
CA ALA A 459 -4.43 8.61 -16.75
C ALA A 459 -4.99 9.99 -16.33
N ARG A 460 -5.95 10.54 -17.07
CA ARG A 460 -6.61 11.82 -16.75
C ARG A 460 -7.90 11.66 -15.94
N SER A 461 -8.25 10.43 -15.52
CA SER A 461 -9.44 10.22 -14.71
C SER A 461 -9.33 11.02 -13.41
N ARG A 462 -10.26 11.97 -13.27
CA ARG A 462 -10.52 12.71 -12.03
C ARG A 462 -11.49 11.97 -11.12
N GLU A 463 -11.93 10.76 -11.49
CA GLU A 463 -12.64 9.89 -10.55
C GLU A 463 -11.67 9.63 -9.40
N VAL A 464 -12.01 10.20 -8.25
CA VAL A 464 -11.27 10.01 -7.02
C VAL A 464 -11.66 8.63 -6.53
N ILE A 465 -10.81 7.63 -6.83
CA ILE A 465 -10.90 6.26 -6.31
C ILE A 465 -10.45 6.26 -4.82
N SER A 466 -10.87 7.28 -4.06
CA SER A 466 -10.65 7.33 -2.62
C SER A 466 -11.68 6.47 -1.93
N CYS A 467 -11.27 5.91 -0.80
CA CYS A 467 -12.16 5.15 0.05
C CYS A 467 -13.18 6.02 0.82
N GLN A 468 -13.29 7.34 0.55
CA GLN A 468 -14.07 8.30 1.35
C GLN A 468 -15.36 8.80 0.67
N GLU A 469 -15.50 8.83 -0.67
CA GLU A 469 -16.66 9.44 -1.34
C GLU A 469 -17.60 8.44 -2.03
N VAL A 470 -18.86 8.87 -2.24
CA VAL A 470 -19.97 8.00 -2.67
C VAL A 470 -20.06 7.93 -4.19
N GLY A 471 -19.17 7.14 -4.78
CA GLY A 471 -19.18 6.70 -6.18
C GLY A 471 -18.41 5.39 -6.28
N THR A 472 -18.92 4.44 -7.08
CA THR A 472 -18.18 3.24 -7.53
C THR A 472 -17.27 2.57 -6.47
N ARG A 473 -17.81 2.31 -5.27
CA ARG A 473 -17.10 1.89 -4.03
C ARG A 473 -15.76 1.15 -4.26
N PRO A 474 -14.59 1.81 -4.14
CA PRO A 474 -13.32 1.10 -4.19
C PRO A 474 -13.11 0.27 -2.93
N VAL A 475 -12.58 -0.94 -3.10
CA VAL A 475 -12.40 -1.85 -1.98
C VAL A 475 -11.07 -1.53 -1.29
N ALA A 476 -11.17 -0.82 -0.16
CA ALA A 476 -9.99 -0.33 0.58
C ALA A 476 -9.00 -1.46 0.88
N SER A 477 -7.74 -1.28 0.46
CA SER A 477 -6.65 -2.24 0.69
C SER A 477 -6.53 -2.65 2.15
N ILE A 478 -6.34 -3.95 2.40
CA ILE A 478 -5.93 -4.48 3.70
C ILE A 478 -4.47 -4.09 4.01
N VAL A 479 -4.06 -4.14 5.28
CA VAL A 479 -2.70 -3.71 5.68
C VAL A 479 -1.60 -4.45 4.94
N THR A 480 -1.72 -5.76 4.71
CA THR A 480 -0.72 -6.58 4.02
C THR A 480 -0.42 -6.04 2.62
N THR A 481 -1.46 -5.72 1.85
CA THR A 481 -1.37 -5.03 0.55
C THR A 481 -0.66 -3.68 0.66
N THR A 482 -1.02 -2.84 1.63
CA THR A 482 -0.40 -1.51 1.78
C THR A 482 1.04 -1.56 2.30
N ALA A 483 1.35 -2.52 3.17
CA ALA A 483 2.67 -2.73 3.74
C ALA A 483 3.63 -3.25 2.68
N TRP A 484 3.22 -4.28 1.92
CA TRP A 484 3.98 -4.77 0.77
C TRP A 484 4.20 -3.67 -0.27
N THR A 485 3.13 -2.99 -0.69
CA THR A 485 3.22 -1.98 -1.76
C THR A 485 4.09 -0.80 -1.36
N GLY A 486 3.89 -0.23 -0.15
CA GLY A 486 4.71 0.88 0.34
C GLY A 486 6.17 0.47 0.56
N ALA A 487 6.42 -0.74 1.06
CA ALA A 487 7.78 -1.26 1.20
C ALA A 487 8.47 -1.46 -0.14
N MET A 488 7.77 -2.00 -1.15
CA MET A 488 8.32 -2.10 -2.49
C MET A 488 8.52 -0.74 -3.15
N GLN A 489 7.65 0.26 -2.92
CA GLN A 489 7.92 1.62 -3.39
C GLN A 489 9.25 2.17 -2.84
N ALA A 490 9.51 1.98 -1.55
CA ALA A 490 10.80 2.35 -0.96
C ALA A 490 11.96 1.52 -1.53
N ALA A 491 11.82 0.20 -1.66
CA ALA A 491 12.86 -0.67 -2.22
C ALA A 491 13.24 -0.28 -3.66
N LEU A 492 12.25 -0.08 -4.53
CA LEU A 492 12.46 0.31 -5.92
C LEU A 492 13.01 1.75 -6.04
N ALA A 493 12.55 2.69 -5.19
CA ALA A 493 13.13 4.03 -5.11
C ALA A 493 14.63 4.01 -4.83
N LEU A 494 15.02 3.21 -3.83
CA LEU A 494 16.40 3.12 -3.38
C LEU A 494 17.29 2.33 -4.37
N LEU A 495 16.78 1.24 -4.95
CA LEU A 495 17.48 0.48 -6.02
C LEU A 495 17.72 1.34 -7.26
N ALA A 496 16.71 2.07 -7.74
CA ALA A 496 16.85 2.99 -8.86
C ALA A 496 17.87 4.10 -8.56
N SER A 497 17.86 4.60 -7.32
CA SER A 497 18.79 5.62 -6.83
C SER A 497 20.23 5.10 -6.68
N ALA A 498 20.42 3.81 -6.41
CA ALA A 498 21.71 3.13 -6.40
C ALA A 498 22.20 2.83 -7.83
N GLU A 499 21.32 2.36 -8.72
CA GLU A 499 21.59 2.10 -10.14
C GLU A 499 22.06 3.38 -10.84
N ARG A 500 21.36 4.51 -10.67
CA ARG A 500 21.75 5.82 -11.22
C ARG A 500 23.09 6.35 -10.69
N ARG A 501 23.57 5.83 -9.57
CA ARG A 501 24.88 6.16 -8.94
C ARG A 501 25.95 5.09 -9.20
N GLU A 502 25.68 4.08 -10.04
CA GLU A 502 26.57 2.94 -10.33
C GLU A 502 26.97 2.12 -9.08
N LEU A 503 26.11 2.13 -8.05
CA LEU A 503 26.33 1.44 -6.76
C LEU A 503 25.74 0.02 -6.69
N LEU A 504 25.09 -0.44 -7.77
CA LEU A 504 24.39 -1.73 -7.85
C LEU A 504 25.07 -2.65 -8.87
N SER A 505 25.31 -3.91 -8.50
CA SER A 505 25.90 -4.93 -9.40
C SER A 505 25.01 -6.15 -9.65
N ALA A 506 23.68 -6.00 -9.54
CA ALA A 506 22.72 -7.09 -9.67
C ALA A 506 21.52 -6.70 -10.55
N ASP A 507 21.02 -7.65 -11.33
CA ASP A 507 19.76 -7.53 -12.03
C ASP A 507 18.58 -7.47 -11.04
N TRP A 508 17.55 -6.71 -11.38
CA TRP A 508 16.39 -6.48 -10.52
C TRP A 508 15.15 -6.09 -11.33
N PHE A 509 13.98 -6.42 -10.81
CA PHE A 509 12.69 -6.11 -11.42
C PHE A 509 12.29 -4.67 -11.13
N LYS A 510 12.15 -3.87 -12.18
CA LYS A 510 11.72 -2.46 -12.10
C LYS A 510 10.21 -2.31 -11.81
N GLY A 511 9.48 -3.41 -11.71
CA GLY A 511 8.10 -3.44 -11.24
C GLY A 511 7.65 -4.84 -10.83
N LEU A 512 6.71 -4.89 -9.89
CA LEU A 512 6.14 -6.10 -9.30
C LEU A 512 4.64 -5.93 -9.14
N ASP A 513 3.90 -7.02 -9.31
CA ASP A 513 2.49 -7.15 -8.93
C ASP A 513 2.38 -8.08 -7.71
N PHE A 514 1.53 -7.70 -6.76
CA PHE A 514 1.12 -8.51 -5.61
C PHE A 514 -0.35 -8.86 -5.76
N ASN A 515 -0.70 -10.14 -5.68
CA ASN A 515 -2.09 -10.60 -5.81
C ASN A 515 -2.35 -11.76 -4.85
N MET A 516 -3.22 -11.53 -3.86
CA MET A 516 -3.60 -12.53 -2.85
C MET A 516 -2.40 -13.23 -2.19
N GLY A 517 -1.34 -12.48 -1.89
CA GLY A 517 -0.14 -13.02 -1.25
C GLY A 517 0.86 -13.66 -2.22
N ARG A 518 0.67 -13.53 -3.54
CA ARG A 518 1.63 -13.95 -4.58
C ARG A 518 2.31 -12.74 -5.20
N ILE A 519 3.59 -12.87 -5.55
CA ILE A 519 4.37 -11.81 -6.20
C ILE A 519 4.80 -12.26 -7.60
N GLN A 520 4.72 -11.35 -8.58
CA GLN A 520 5.06 -11.60 -9.97
C GLN A 520 5.80 -10.40 -10.58
N PRO A 521 6.83 -10.61 -11.43
CA PRO A 521 7.44 -9.54 -12.21
C PRO A 521 6.42 -8.85 -13.13
N ARG A 522 6.35 -7.52 -13.04
CA ARG A 522 5.42 -6.72 -13.84
C ARG A 522 6.05 -6.30 -15.16
N VAL A 523 5.37 -6.56 -16.28
CA VAL A 523 5.81 -6.08 -17.60
C VAL A 523 5.58 -4.56 -17.68
N ILE A 524 6.65 -3.78 -17.57
CA ILE A 524 6.64 -2.33 -17.76
C ILE A 524 6.83 -2.00 -19.24
N GLY A 525 6.00 -1.09 -19.74
CA GLY A 525 6.03 -0.67 -21.14
C GLY A 525 4.80 0.11 -21.54
N ARG A 526 4.87 0.71 -22.73
CA ARG A 526 3.74 1.39 -23.37
C ARG A 526 2.66 0.40 -23.77
N LEU A 527 1.41 0.83 -23.81
CA LEU A 527 0.33 0.01 -24.37
C LEU A 527 0.59 -0.29 -25.86
N PRO A 528 0.34 -1.53 -26.35
CA PRO A 528 0.70 -1.94 -27.72
C PRO A 528 0.14 -1.07 -28.86
N TRP A 529 -0.95 -0.36 -28.61
CA TRP A 529 -1.62 0.54 -29.56
C TRP A 529 -1.14 2.00 -29.50
N ILE A 530 -0.30 2.39 -28.54
CA ILE A 530 0.26 3.74 -28.43
C ILE A 530 1.57 3.81 -29.24
N GLN A 531 1.46 4.26 -30.49
CA GLN A 531 2.60 4.49 -31.39
C GLN A 531 3.11 5.94 -31.31
N GLY A 532 4.43 6.13 -31.49
CA GLY A 532 5.08 7.44 -31.42
C GLY A 532 5.32 7.92 -29.99
N LYS A 533 5.74 9.19 -29.84
CA LYS A 533 5.75 9.85 -28.53
C LYS A 533 4.32 10.33 -28.19
N CYS A 534 3.91 10.22 -26.93
CA CYS A 534 2.67 10.86 -26.48
C CYS A 534 2.86 12.38 -26.37
N LYS A 535 1.76 13.15 -26.24
CA LYS A 535 1.84 14.61 -26.04
C LYS A 535 2.73 15.01 -24.86
N SER A 536 2.73 14.22 -23.78
CA SER A 536 3.57 14.45 -22.58
C SER A 536 5.08 14.21 -22.80
N HIS A 537 5.49 13.76 -23.99
CA HIS A 537 6.88 13.55 -24.39
C HIS A 537 7.24 14.21 -25.73
N ALA A 538 6.29 14.87 -26.40
CA ALA A 538 6.39 15.35 -27.78
C ALA A 538 7.60 16.26 -27.97
#